data_AF-A0A940XWP7-F1
#
_entry.id   AF-A0A940XWP7-F1
#
_cell.length_a   1.000
_cell.length_b   1.000
_cell.length_c   1.000
_cell.angle_alpha   90.00
_cell.angle_beta   90.00
_cell.angle_gamma   90.00
#
_symmetry.space_group_name_H-M   'P 1'
#
loop_
_entity.id
_entity.type
_entity.pdbx_description
1 polymer ?
#
loop_
_entity_poly.entity_id
_entity_poly.type
_entity_poly.pdbx_seq_one_letter_code
_entity_poly.pdbx_strand_id
1 'polypeptide(L)'
;MEHLSPVPDTATSTDPPLCVSRCKGLEEFSHLVVTWHFSQASPEDVLVVTWHFSQASPEDVALHARSPRGDSRWEPSGTFVHRNHRRPNQLATSFPRLLKVDSLDLHVSDLDAVDGTPIYDLAPFFAEMGPRGEVREPGWPGQMLKDYWAEAAG
;
A
#
# COMPACT_ATOMS: atom_id res chain seq x y z
N MET A 1 -5.17 -18.47 -15.16
CA MET A 1 -4.17 -18.28 -14.10
C MET A 1 -3.12 -17.37 -14.69
N GLU A 2 -3.10 -16.11 -14.30
CA GLU A 2 -2.11 -15.14 -14.78
C GLU A 2 -0.94 -15.14 -13.80
N HIS A 3 0.28 -15.25 -14.31
CA HIS A 3 1.49 -15.25 -13.49
C HIS A 3 1.92 -13.81 -13.26
N LEU A 4 1.62 -13.27 -12.07
CA LEU A 4 2.13 -11.99 -11.63
C LEU A 4 3.57 -12.18 -11.12
N SER A 5 4.55 -11.87 -11.96
CA SER A 5 5.90 -11.63 -11.48
C SER A 5 5.93 -10.26 -10.80
N PRO A 6 6.46 -10.12 -9.57
CA PRO A 6 6.70 -8.81 -9.00
C PRO A 6 7.76 -8.13 -9.87
N VAL A 7 7.31 -7.22 -10.75
CA VAL A 7 8.09 -6.44 -11.74
C VAL A 7 8.45 -7.20 -13.04
N PRO A 8 8.20 -6.62 -14.23
CA PRO A 8 8.72 -7.15 -15.49
C PRO A 8 10.21 -6.82 -15.67
N ASP A 9 10.96 -7.76 -16.24
CA ASP A 9 12.34 -7.59 -16.69
C ASP A 9 12.41 -6.55 -17.81
N THR A 10 12.58 -5.27 -17.46
CA THR A 10 13.07 -4.27 -18.41
C THR A 10 14.21 -3.48 -17.78
N ALA A 11 15.42 -3.96 -18.10
CA ALA A 11 16.70 -3.27 -18.20
C ALA A 11 17.27 -2.58 -16.94
N THR A 12 18.46 -3.05 -16.54
CA THR A 12 19.45 -2.42 -15.64
C THR A 12 19.11 -2.30 -14.16
N SER A 13 18.40 -3.28 -13.58
CA SER A 13 18.42 -3.41 -12.11
C SER A 13 19.55 -4.33 -11.66
N THR A 14 20.48 -3.81 -10.87
CA THR A 14 21.44 -4.59 -10.05
C THR A 14 20.77 -5.22 -8.83
N ASP A 15 19.43 -5.25 -8.76
CA ASP A 15 18.73 -5.79 -7.61
C ASP A 15 18.99 -7.29 -7.48
N PRO A 16 19.31 -7.76 -6.26
CA PRO A 16 19.42 -9.19 -6.02
C PRO A 16 18.08 -9.87 -6.32
N PRO A 17 18.11 -11.11 -6.86
CA PRO A 17 16.90 -11.85 -7.21
C PRO A 17 15.91 -11.88 -6.05
N LEU A 18 14.61 -11.83 -6.36
CA LEU A 18 13.53 -11.85 -5.38
C LEU A 18 13.74 -13.04 -4.43
N CYS A 19 14.11 -12.76 -3.18
CA CYS A 19 14.32 -13.78 -2.17
C CYS A 19 12.97 -14.27 -1.64
N VAL A 20 12.79 -15.58 -1.54
CA VAL A 20 11.56 -16.24 -1.02
C VAL A 20 11.14 -15.69 0.35
N SER A 21 12.09 -15.26 1.17
CA SER A 21 11.83 -14.68 2.49
C SER A 21 10.98 -13.39 2.46
N ARG A 22 10.98 -12.65 1.33
CA ARG A 22 10.21 -11.41 1.18
C ARG A 22 8.70 -11.65 1.16
N CYS A 23 8.29 -12.84 0.71
CA CYS A 23 6.90 -13.26 0.57
C CYS A 23 6.37 -14.03 1.79
N LYS A 24 7.21 -14.37 2.77
CA LYS A 24 6.81 -15.14 3.95
C LYS A 24 5.65 -14.45 4.69
N GLY A 25 4.55 -15.16 4.88
CA GLY A 25 3.33 -14.68 5.56
C GLY A 25 2.30 -14.06 4.60
N LEU A 26 2.60 -13.91 3.31
CA LEU A 26 1.59 -13.47 2.33
C LEU A 26 0.47 -14.51 2.18
N GLU A 27 0.76 -15.79 2.43
CA GLU A 27 -0.20 -16.88 2.42
C GLU A 27 -1.35 -16.72 3.43
N GLU A 28 -1.16 -15.90 4.47
CA GLU A 28 -2.20 -15.59 5.46
C GLU A 28 -3.29 -14.68 4.87
N PHE A 29 -2.95 -13.92 3.82
CA PHE A 29 -3.85 -12.99 3.13
C PHE A 29 -4.57 -13.68 1.97
N SER A 30 -5.79 -13.24 1.70
CA SER A 30 -6.60 -13.71 0.56
C SER A 30 -6.38 -12.90 -0.73
N HIS A 31 -6.03 -11.63 -0.59
CA HIS A 31 -5.97 -10.65 -1.66
C HIS A 31 -4.75 -9.73 -1.50
N LEU A 32 -4.28 -9.14 -2.59
CA LEU A 32 -3.18 -8.19 -2.63
C LEU A 32 -3.64 -6.90 -3.32
N VAL A 33 -3.04 -5.77 -2.92
CA VAL A 33 -3.13 -4.52 -3.68
C VAL A 33 -1.99 -4.52 -4.70
N VAL A 34 -2.34 -4.44 -5.97
CA VAL A 34 -1.38 -4.24 -7.06
C VAL A 34 -1.76 -2.93 -7.75
N THR A 35 -0.84 -1.99 -7.85
CA THR A 35 -1.07 -0.73 -8.54
C THR A 35 -0.78 -0.91 -10.03
N TRP A 36 -1.77 -0.66 -10.88
CA TRP A 36 -1.61 -0.56 -12.32
C TRP A 36 -2.59 0.50 -12.87
N HIS A 37 -2.28 1.08 -14.02
CA HIS A 37 -3.07 2.16 -14.60
C HIS A 37 -4.03 1.65 -15.69
N PHE A 38 -5.30 2.05 -15.64
CA PHE A 38 -6.30 1.84 -16.70
C PHE A 38 -7.15 3.10 -16.88
N SER A 39 -7.41 3.52 -18.13
CA SER A 39 -8.16 4.74 -18.41
C SER A 39 -9.65 4.47 -18.56
N GLN A 40 -10.42 4.60 -17.48
CA GLN A 40 -11.81 5.12 -17.48
C GLN A 40 -12.36 5.15 -16.04
N ALA A 41 -12.97 6.29 -15.66
CA ALA A 41 -13.36 6.64 -14.29
C ALA A 41 -14.85 7.09 -14.21
N SER A 42 -15.60 6.70 -13.18
CA SER A 42 -17.00 7.10 -12.86
C SER A 42 -17.03 7.89 -11.53
N PRO A 43 -17.95 8.86 -11.31
CA PRO A 43 -17.80 9.89 -10.27
C PRO A 43 -18.52 9.67 -8.91
N GLU A 44 -18.75 8.44 -8.44
CA GLU A 44 -19.47 8.20 -7.16
C GLU A 44 -18.55 7.66 -6.03
N ASP A 45 -17.24 7.61 -6.27
CA ASP A 45 -16.36 6.64 -5.61
C ASP A 45 -15.26 7.25 -4.73
N VAL A 46 -14.81 6.47 -3.73
CA VAL A 46 -13.61 6.76 -2.92
C VAL A 46 -12.39 6.89 -3.84
N LEU A 47 -11.36 7.66 -3.52
CA LEU A 47 -10.17 7.75 -4.37
C LEU A 47 -9.11 6.74 -3.95
N VAL A 48 -8.40 6.16 -4.91
CA VAL A 48 -7.14 5.45 -4.71
C VAL A 48 -6.02 6.41 -5.07
N VAL A 49 -5.12 6.67 -4.12
CA VAL A 49 -4.00 7.59 -4.31
C VAL A 49 -2.70 6.82 -4.13
N THR A 50 -1.85 6.81 -5.16
CA THR A 50 -0.50 6.23 -5.08
C THR A 50 0.54 7.34 -4.94
N TRP A 51 1.43 7.21 -3.95
CA TRP A 51 2.39 8.26 -3.58
C TRP A 51 3.72 7.68 -3.10
N HIS A 52 4.77 8.51 -3.07
CA HIS A 52 6.11 8.13 -2.59
C HIS A 52 6.30 8.44 -1.11
N PHE A 53 6.97 7.59 -0.33
CA PHE A 53 7.46 8.04 0.99
C PHE A 53 8.56 9.10 0.84
N SER A 54 8.17 10.37 0.80
CA SER A 54 9.04 11.53 0.56
C SER A 54 10.16 11.69 1.58
N GLN A 55 9.94 11.21 2.81
CA GLN A 55 10.91 11.23 3.91
C GLN A 55 11.75 9.95 4.02
N ALA A 56 11.54 8.96 3.14
CA ALA A 56 12.28 7.71 3.19
C ALA A 56 13.61 7.82 2.43
N SER A 57 14.64 7.17 2.98
CA SER A 57 15.94 6.97 2.36
C SER A 57 15.99 5.61 1.65
N PRO A 58 16.79 5.44 0.58
CA PRO A 58 17.11 4.12 0.03
C PRO A 58 17.65 3.14 1.09
N GLU A 59 18.32 3.65 2.12
CA GLU A 59 18.87 2.85 3.23
C GLU A 59 17.78 2.28 4.16
N ASP A 60 16.56 2.83 4.13
CA ASP A 60 15.45 2.33 4.94
C ASP A 60 14.88 1.00 4.40
N VAL A 61 15.19 0.67 3.14
CA VAL A 61 14.72 -0.56 2.50
C VAL A 61 15.22 -1.77 3.28
N ALA A 62 14.28 -2.61 3.69
CA ALA A 62 14.59 -3.79 4.46
C ALA A 62 13.95 -5.02 3.83
N LEU A 63 14.81 -5.97 3.49
CA LEU A 63 14.46 -7.15 2.71
C LEU A 63 14.44 -8.43 3.55
N HIS A 64 14.45 -8.28 4.87
CA HIS A 64 14.41 -9.37 5.86
C HIS A 64 13.10 -9.34 6.65
N ALA A 65 12.72 -10.50 7.19
CA ALA A 65 11.53 -10.60 8.03
C ALA A 65 11.69 -9.79 9.31
N ARG A 66 10.63 -9.07 9.70
CA ARG A 66 10.59 -8.29 10.95
C ARG A 66 9.20 -8.32 11.56
N SER A 67 9.14 -8.05 12.85
CA SER A 67 7.86 -7.84 13.51
C SER A 67 7.18 -6.57 13.00
N PRO A 68 5.86 -6.57 12.75
CA PRO A 68 5.09 -5.39 12.39
C PRO A 68 5.37 -4.22 13.33
N ARG A 69 5.75 -3.07 12.76
CA ARG A 69 6.15 -1.84 13.49
C ARG A 69 7.22 -2.04 14.58
N GLY A 70 7.99 -3.13 14.53
CA GLY A 70 9.00 -3.47 15.53
C GLY A 70 8.46 -4.06 16.83
N ASP A 71 7.18 -4.42 16.87
CA ASP A 71 6.52 -4.93 18.08
C ASP A 71 6.63 -6.45 18.21
N SER A 72 7.38 -6.92 19.21
CA SER A 72 7.66 -8.34 19.42
C SER A 72 6.44 -9.19 19.80
N ARG A 73 5.27 -8.57 20.04
CA ARG A 73 4.00 -9.31 20.23
C ARG A 73 3.55 -10.07 18.98
N TRP A 74 4.01 -9.66 17.80
CA TRP A 74 3.69 -10.30 16.54
C TRP A 74 4.94 -10.90 15.89
N GLU A 75 4.79 -12.11 15.37
CA GLU A 75 5.87 -12.88 14.75
C GLU A 75 6.49 -12.14 13.54
N PRO A 76 7.80 -12.27 13.32
CA PRO A 76 8.44 -11.67 12.15
C PRO A 76 7.93 -12.23 10.82
N SER A 77 7.44 -11.32 9.97
CA SER A 77 6.91 -11.60 8.63
C SER A 77 7.68 -10.85 7.55
N GLY A 78 7.58 -11.31 6.30
CA GLY A 78 8.32 -10.77 5.17
C GLY A 78 7.90 -9.34 4.82
N THR A 79 8.77 -8.63 4.10
CA THR A 79 8.59 -7.22 3.74
C THR A 79 7.25 -6.94 3.03
N PHE A 80 6.74 -7.86 2.22
CA PHE A 80 5.49 -7.65 1.48
C PHE A 80 4.22 -7.80 2.34
N VAL A 81 4.33 -8.39 3.52
CA VAL A 81 3.24 -8.43 4.52
C VAL A 81 3.05 -7.06 5.17
N HIS A 82 4.09 -6.21 5.13
CA HIS A 82 4.09 -4.92 5.82
C HIS A 82 3.71 -3.79 4.87
N ARG A 83 2.80 -2.91 5.30
CA ARG A 83 2.47 -1.67 4.59
C ARG A 83 3.24 -0.48 5.16
N ASN A 84 4.54 -0.39 4.84
CA ASN A 84 5.41 0.72 5.29
C ASN A 84 6.43 1.14 4.21
N HIS A 85 7.23 2.17 4.53
CA HIS A 85 8.24 2.76 3.65
C HIS A 85 9.45 1.86 3.38
N ARG A 86 9.63 0.78 4.12
CA ARG A 86 10.83 -0.08 4.06
C ARG A 86 10.71 -1.15 2.99
N ARG A 87 10.20 -0.76 1.83
CA ARG A 87 9.89 -1.60 0.66
C ARG A 87 10.69 -1.11 -0.55
N PRO A 88 11.03 -1.98 -1.52
CA PRO A 88 11.92 -1.63 -2.64
C PRO A 88 11.54 -0.35 -3.38
N ASN A 89 10.25 -0.19 -3.71
CA ASN A 89 9.78 0.95 -4.51
C ASN A 89 9.32 2.14 -3.65
N GLN A 90 9.24 1.99 -2.32
CA GLN A 90 8.81 3.04 -1.40
C GLN A 90 7.50 3.75 -1.80
N LEU A 91 6.60 3.01 -2.47
CA LEU A 91 5.26 3.50 -2.85
C LEU A 91 4.23 3.15 -1.79
N ALA A 92 3.32 4.06 -1.48
CA ALA A 92 2.14 3.79 -0.68
C ALA A 92 0.87 4.00 -1.51
N THR A 93 -0.20 3.35 -1.06
CA THR A 93 -1.54 3.50 -1.63
C THR A 93 -2.51 3.79 -0.50
N SER A 94 -3.20 4.93 -0.60
CA SER A 94 -4.22 5.37 0.35
C SER A 94 -5.58 5.37 -0.33
N PHE A 95 -6.63 5.28 0.50
CA PHE A 95 -8.01 5.30 0.04
C PHE A 95 -8.76 6.49 0.64
N PRO A 96 -8.33 7.74 0.36
CA PRO A 96 -8.90 8.90 1.01
C PRO A 96 -10.33 9.19 0.53
N ARG A 97 -11.13 9.80 1.42
CA ARG A 97 -12.47 10.27 1.05
C ARG A 97 -12.35 11.62 0.34
N LEU A 98 -12.89 11.71 -0.87
CA LEU A 98 -13.00 12.98 -1.57
C LEU A 98 -14.07 13.85 -0.91
N LEU A 99 -13.68 15.05 -0.49
CA LEU A 99 -14.57 16.02 0.17
C LEU A 99 -15.03 17.11 -0.80
N LYS A 100 -14.11 17.61 -1.63
CA LYS A 100 -14.38 18.68 -2.61
C LYS A 100 -13.35 18.62 -3.74
N VAL A 101 -13.81 18.92 -4.95
CA VAL A 101 -12.96 19.20 -6.12
C VAL A 101 -13.03 20.70 -6.41
N ASP A 102 -11.88 21.37 -6.43
CA ASP A 102 -11.75 22.79 -6.79
C ASP A 102 -10.73 22.91 -7.93
N SER A 103 -11.20 22.70 -9.16
CA SER A 103 -10.33 22.64 -10.34
C SER A 103 -9.26 21.54 -10.21
N LEU A 104 -7.99 21.90 -10.02
CA LEU A 104 -6.87 20.98 -9.84
C LEU A 104 -6.58 20.68 -8.36
N ASP A 105 -7.29 21.34 -7.43
CA ASP A 105 -7.13 21.14 -6.00
C ASP A 105 -8.18 20.14 -5.49
N LEU A 106 -7.70 18.99 -5.02
CA LEU A 106 -8.54 17.95 -4.45
C LEU A 106 -8.47 18.01 -2.92
N HIS A 107 -9.60 18.32 -2.29
CA HIS A 107 -9.72 18.30 -0.84
C HIS A 107 -10.16 16.90 -0.41
N VAL A 108 -9.34 16.25 0.40
CA VAL A 108 -9.56 14.88 0.84
C VAL A 108 -9.35 14.73 2.34
N SER A 109 -9.96 13.70 2.94
CA SER A 109 -9.62 13.23 4.29
C SER A 109 -9.05 11.82 4.23
N ASP A 110 -8.47 11.34 5.34
CA ASP A 110 -7.95 9.97 5.46
C ASP A 110 -6.76 9.69 4.51
N LEU A 111 -5.96 10.73 4.21
CA LEU A 111 -4.68 10.63 3.52
C LEU A 111 -3.55 10.67 4.56
N ASP A 112 -2.79 9.57 4.66
CA ASP A 112 -1.66 9.37 5.58
C ASP A 112 -0.30 9.78 4.98
N ALA A 113 -0.32 10.53 3.87
CA ALA A 113 0.88 11.11 3.27
C ALA A 113 1.29 12.37 4.04
N VAL A 114 2.60 12.55 4.25
CA VAL A 114 3.13 13.79 4.81
C VAL A 114 2.92 14.94 3.82
N ASP A 115 2.70 16.15 4.31
CA ASP A 115 2.60 17.34 3.47
C ASP A 115 3.79 17.48 2.49
N GLY A 116 3.50 17.91 1.26
CA GLY A 116 4.48 18.01 0.17
C GLY A 116 4.90 16.68 -0.45
N THR A 117 4.33 15.55 -0.03
CA THR A 117 4.61 14.25 -0.62
C THR A 117 4.14 14.16 -2.08
N PRO A 118 5.01 13.73 -3.02
CA PRO A 118 4.60 13.55 -4.41
C PRO A 118 3.51 12.49 -4.58
N ILE A 119 2.45 12.86 -5.29
CA ILE A 119 1.41 11.95 -5.77
C ILE A 119 1.79 11.48 -7.18
N TYR A 120 1.84 10.17 -7.38
CA TYR A 120 2.19 9.56 -8.67
C TYR A 120 0.97 9.16 -9.51
N ASP A 121 -0.11 8.75 -8.85
CA ASP A 121 -1.32 8.30 -9.55
C ASP A 121 -2.57 8.52 -8.68
N LEU A 122 -3.71 8.72 -9.34
CA LEU A 122 -5.02 8.92 -8.72
C LEU A 122 -6.11 8.31 -9.59
N ALA A 123 -6.94 7.47 -8.99
CA ALA A 123 -8.07 6.83 -9.66
C ALA A 123 -9.28 6.74 -8.71
N PRO A 124 -10.53 6.75 -9.20
CA PRO A 124 -11.65 6.34 -8.37
C PRO A 124 -11.57 4.85 -7.99
N PHE A 125 -12.11 4.50 -6.83
CA PHE A 125 -12.19 3.17 -6.28
C PHE A 125 -13.54 2.56 -6.57
N PHE A 126 -13.60 1.64 -7.53
CA PHE A 126 -14.82 0.89 -7.81
C PHE A 126 -14.93 -0.31 -6.88
N ALA A 127 -16.02 -0.40 -6.12
CA ALA A 127 -16.30 -1.56 -5.27
C ALA A 127 -16.34 -2.86 -6.08
N GLU A 128 -16.84 -2.80 -7.32
CA GLU A 128 -16.89 -3.89 -8.28
C GLU A 128 -15.50 -4.38 -8.72
N MET A 129 -14.48 -3.51 -8.66
CA MET A 129 -13.07 -3.87 -8.90
C MET A 129 -12.32 -4.20 -7.61
N GLY A 130 -13.00 -4.18 -6.48
CA GLY A 130 -12.45 -4.63 -5.21
C GLY A 130 -12.17 -6.15 -5.17
N PRO A 131 -11.61 -6.63 -4.07
CA PRO A 131 -11.43 -8.06 -3.80
C PRO A 131 -12.70 -8.88 -4.10
N ARG A 132 -12.54 -9.99 -4.83
CA ARG A 132 -13.66 -10.90 -5.13
C ARG A 132 -13.68 -12.05 -4.13
N GLY A 133 -14.83 -12.26 -3.49
CA GLY A 133 -15.00 -13.31 -2.49
C GLY A 133 -14.63 -12.84 -1.08
N GLU A 134 -14.46 -13.79 -0.17
CA GLU A 134 -14.19 -13.48 1.24
C GLU A 134 -12.76 -12.91 1.42
N VAL A 135 -12.67 -11.79 2.13
CA VAL A 135 -11.39 -11.20 2.53
C VAL A 135 -10.92 -11.83 3.84
N ARG A 136 -9.85 -12.63 3.75
CA ARG A 136 -9.06 -13.14 4.89
C ARG A 136 -7.82 -12.29 5.13
N GLU A 137 -7.60 -11.94 6.39
CA GLU A 137 -6.36 -11.37 6.95
C GLU A 137 -6.08 -11.97 8.34
N PRO A 138 -4.83 -11.96 8.85
CA PRO A 138 -4.54 -12.31 10.24
C PRO A 138 -5.13 -11.28 11.22
N GLY A 139 -5.20 -11.59 12.51
CA GLY A 139 -5.86 -10.71 13.50
C GLY A 139 -5.04 -9.48 13.93
N TRP A 140 -3.73 -9.47 13.70
CA TRP A 140 -2.85 -8.40 14.17
C TRP A 140 -3.04 -7.03 13.47
N PRO A 141 -3.38 -6.92 12.18
CA PRO A 141 -3.63 -5.62 11.54
C PRO A 141 -4.81 -4.91 12.20
N GLY A 142 -5.92 -5.61 12.44
CA GLY A 142 -7.09 -5.05 13.14
C GLY A 142 -6.78 -4.60 14.57
N GLN A 143 -5.90 -5.31 15.28
CA GLN A 143 -5.43 -4.89 16.60
C GLN A 143 -4.49 -3.67 16.52
N MET A 144 -3.58 -3.67 15.56
CA MET A 144 -2.57 -2.64 15.36
C MET A 144 -3.16 -1.32 14.86
N LEU A 145 -4.21 -1.38 14.04
CA LEU A 145 -4.81 -0.22 13.36
C LEU A 145 -6.12 0.24 14.00
N LYS A 146 -6.50 -0.32 15.16
CA LYS A 146 -7.77 -0.04 15.84
C LYS A 146 -8.07 1.45 15.98
N ASP A 147 -7.05 2.24 16.32
CA ASP A 147 -7.17 3.68 16.58
C ASP A 147 -6.46 4.53 15.51
N TYR A 148 -6.18 3.94 14.33
CA TYR A 148 -5.30 4.56 13.32
C TYR A 148 -5.76 5.93 12.81
N TRP A 149 -7.08 6.17 12.77
CA TRP A 149 -7.67 7.44 12.36
C TRP A 149 -8.30 8.22 13.52
N ALA A 150 -8.15 7.76 14.77
CA ALA A 150 -8.86 8.33 15.92
C ALA A 150 -8.46 9.79 16.21
N GLU A 151 -7.24 10.20 15.86
CA GLU A 151 -6.75 11.57 16.06
C GLU A 151 -7.07 12.51 14.88
N ALA A 152 -7.40 11.98 13.70
CA ALA A 152 -7.70 12.78 12.50
C ALA A 152 -9.16 13.32 12.45
N ALA A 153 -10.01 12.91 13.40
CA ALA A 153 -11.42 13.29 13.49
C ALA A 153 -11.68 14.53 14.36
N GLY A 154 -10.62 15.25 14.76
CA GLY A 154 -10.67 16.46 15.61
C GLY A 154 -10.61 17.77 14.84
#